data_AF-A0A3B8U788-F1
#
_entry.id   AF-A0A3B8U788-F1
#
_cell.length_a   1.000
_cell.length_b   1.000
_cell.length_c   1.000
_cell.angle_alpha   90.00
_cell.angle_beta   90.00
_cell.angle_gamma   90.00
#
_symmetry.space_group_name_H-M   'P 1'
#
loop_
_entity.id
_entity.type
_entity.pdbx_description
1 polymer ?
#
loop_
_entity_poly.entity_id
_entity_poly.type
_entity_poly.pdbx_seq_one_letter_code
_entity_poly.pdbx_strand_id
1 'polypeptide(L)'
;MERNPQEAEIARQTLERYSGCEASSFCSNLILTNFPRYVDYFSRTREVPIHEGSMFKVAHCPKEDVSILDFKIGSPAAALVVDICSFL
;
A
#
# COMPACT_ATOMS: atom_id res chain seq x y z
N MET A 1 -8.89 -20.71 7.01
CA MET A 1 -7.50 -21.10 6.72
C MET A 1 -6.64 -20.54 7.82
N GLU A 2 -5.95 -21.37 8.59
CA GLU A 2 -4.91 -20.89 9.51
C GLU A 2 -3.81 -20.25 8.66
N ARG A 3 -3.57 -18.94 8.83
CA ARG A 3 -2.46 -18.24 8.17
C ARG A 3 -1.18 -18.57 8.93
N ASN A 4 -0.13 -18.96 8.21
CA ASN A 4 1.19 -19.17 8.78
C ASN A 4 1.72 -17.83 9.33
N PRO A 5 2.10 -17.73 10.62
CA PRO A 5 2.61 -16.49 11.19
C PRO A 5 3.86 -15.95 10.47
N GLN A 6 4.68 -16.83 9.90
CA GLN A 6 5.87 -16.43 9.15
C GLN A 6 5.50 -15.75 7.82
N GLU A 7 4.46 -16.22 7.13
CA GLU A 7 3.99 -15.61 5.89
C GLU A 7 3.46 -14.20 6.13
N ALA A 8 2.69 -14.01 7.21
CA ALA A 8 2.18 -12.70 7.60
C ALA A 8 3.32 -11.71 7.86
N GLU A 9 4.37 -12.14 8.56
CA GLU A 9 5.53 -11.28 8.83
C GLU A 9 6.30 -10.93 7.55
N ILE A 10 6.50 -11.90 6.64
CA ILE A 10 7.16 -11.65 5.35
C ILE A 10 6.34 -10.68 4.50
N ALA A 11 5.01 -10.84 4.45
CA ALA A 11 4.13 -9.94 3.73
C ALA A 11 4.21 -8.52 4.29
N ARG A 12 4.17 -8.38 5.62
CA ARG A 12 4.26 -7.10 6.32
C ARG A 12 5.59 -6.39 6.05
N GLN A 13 6.71 -7.09 6.21
CA GLN A 13 8.05 -6.55 5.91
C GLN A 13 8.21 -6.17 4.44
N THR A 14 7.64 -6.96 3.53
CA THR A 14 7.66 -6.67 2.08
C THR A 14 6.88 -5.39 1.79
N LEU A 15 5.69 -5.25 2.36
CA LEU A 15 4.87 -4.05 2.21
C LEU A 15 5.59 -2.81 2.75
N GLU A 16 6.20 -2.90 3.93
CA GLU A 16 6.94 -1.80 4.55
C GLU A 16 8.11 -1.35 3.69
N ARG A 17 8.91 -2.31 3.21
CA ARG A 17 10.04 -2.04 2.31
C ARG A 17 9.60 -1.38 1.00
N TYR A 18 8.49 -1.87 0.41
CA TYR A 18 8.07 -1.42 -0.91
C TYR A 18 7.31 -0.10 -0.87
N SER A 19 6.58 0.18 0.22
CA SER A 19 5.83 1.43 0.43
C SER A 19 6.63 2.55 1.09
N GLY A 20 7.69 2.22 1.82
CA GLY A 20 8.49 3.21 2.56
C GLY A 20 7.79 3.74 3.82
N CYS A 21 6.81 3.00 4.36
CA CYS A 21 6.08 3.34 5.58
C CYS A 21 5.73 2.06 6.36
N GLU A 22 5.33 2.20 7.63
CA GLU A 22 4.92 1.05 8.44
C GLU A 22 3.60 0.45 7.94
N ALA A 23 3.46 -0.88 7.98
CA ALA A 23 2.23 -1.54 7.56
C ALA A 23 1.02 -1.13 8.44
N SER A 24 1.28 -0.79 9.71
CA SER A 24 0.32 -0.22 10.67
C SER A 24 -0.29 1.12 10.22
N SER A 25 0.32 1.82 9.25
CA SER A 25 -0.19 3.09 8.72
C SER A 25 -1.31 2.90 7.69
N PHE A 26 -1.47 1.68 7.15
CA PHE A 26 -2.52 1.39 6.18
C PHE A 26 -3.90 1.40 6.83
N CYS A 27 -4.84 2.06 6.15
CA CYS A 27 -6.24 2.14 6.56
C CYS A 27 -7.03 0.92 6.08
N SER A 28 -8.24 0.73 6.63
CA SER A 28 -9.06 -0.45 6.36
C SER A 28 -9.55 -0.53 4.91
N ASN A 29 -9.66 0.60 4.21
CA ASN A 29 -10.06 0.66 2.81
C ASN A 29 -8.87 0.97 1.89
N LEU A 30 -8.72 0.19 0.82
CA LEU A 30 -7.60 0.30 -0.12
C LEU A 30 -8.06 0.70 -1.52
N ILE A 31 -7.37 1.68 -2.10
CA ILE A 31 -7.44 2.03 -3.52
C ILE A 31 -6.12 1.60 -4.16
N LEU A 32 -6.18 0.62 -5.06
CA LEU A 32 -5.01 0.18 -5.83
C LEU A 32 -5.04 0.84 -7.21
N THR A 33 -3.89 1.35 -7.65
CA THR A 33 -3.73 1.99 -8.96
C THR A 33 -2.36 1.68 -9.56
N ASN A 34 -2.22 1.89 -10.85
CA ASN A 34 -0.96 1.86 -11.58
C ASN A 34 -0.58 3.23 -12.17
N PHE A 35 -1.32 4.29 -11.81
CA PHE A 35 -1.05 5.64 -12.28
C PHE A 35 -0.63 6.53 -11.10
N PRO A 36 0.65 6.98 -11.04
CA PRO A 36 1.17 7.75 -9.90
C PRO A 36 0.43 9.08 -9.67
N ARG A 37 -0.17 9.64 -10.73
CA ARG A 37 -0.95 10.89 -10.66
C ARG A 37 -2.15 10.80 -9.71
N TYR A 38 -2.75 9.62 -9.53
CA TYR A 38 -3.87 9.48 -8.58
C TYR A 38 -3.39 9.58 -7.14
N VAL A 39 -2.18 9.11 -6.83
CA VAL A 39 -1.58 9.28 -5.49
C VAL A 39 -1.26 10.74 -5.24
N ASP A 40 -0.71 11.45 -6.23
CA ASP A 40 -0.46 12.91 -6.14
C ASP A 40 -1.74 13.70 -5.90
N TYR A 41 -2.81 13.36 -6.63
CA TYR A 41 -4.12 13.99 -6.45
C TYR A 41 -4.72 13.67 -5.07
N PHE A 42 -4.68 12.41 -4.65
CA PHE A 42 -5.18 11.96 -3.35
C PHE A 42 -4.49 12.69 -2.20
N SER A 43 -3.15 12.76 -2.25
CA SER A 43 -2.33 13.47 -1.27
C SER A 43 -2.67 14.96 -1.21
N ARG A 44 -2.71 15.64 -2.36
CA ARG A 44 -2.98 17.09 -2.42
C ARG A 44 -4.38 17.46 -1.93
N THR A 45 -5.39 16.66 -2.28
CA THR A 45 -6.79 16.95 -1.92
C THR A 45 -7.13 16.66 -0.46
N ARG A 46 -6.35 15.79 0.19
CA ARG A 46 -6.53 15.41 1.60
C ARG A 46 -5.46 16.00 2.52
N GLU A 47 -4.49 16.71 1.97
CA GLU A 47 -3.34 17.28 2.68
C GLU A 47 -2.54 16.24 3.48
N VAL A 48 -2.38 15.04 2.91
CA VAL A 48 -1.64 13.92 3.53
C VAL A 48 -0.29 13.70 2.85
N PRO A 49 0.76 13.27 3.57
CA PRO A 49 2.07 13.02 2.97
C PRO A 49 2.03 11.84 1.99
N ILE A 50 2.94 11.87 1.02
CA ILE A 50 3.24 10.73 0.17
C ILE A 50 4.46 10.02 0.75
N HIS A 51 4.39 8.69 0.81
CA HIS A 51 5.53 7.82 1.06
C HIS A 51 5.88 7.08 -0.22
N GLU A 52 7.17 6.89 -0.46
CA GLU A 52 7.66 6.15 -1.62
C GLU A 52 8.80 5.23 -1.17
N GLY A 53 8.60 3.93 -1.35
CA GLY A 53 9.59 2.91 -1.05
C GLY A 53 10.29 2.42 -2.32
N SER A 54 10.82 1.21 -2.28
CA SER A 54 11.55 0.66 -3.43
C SER A 54 10.69 0.37 -4.66
N MET A 55 9.35 0.29 -4.50
CA MET A 55 8.45 -0.11 -5.59
C MET A 55 7.13 0.66 -5.62
N PHE A 56 6.57 1.02 -4.46
CA PHE A 56 5.25 1.62 -4.34
C PHE A 56 5.32 3.07 -3.94
N LYS A 57 4.33 3.83 -4.44
CA LYS A 57 4.03 5.18 -3.98
C LYS A 57 2.68 5.14 -3.28
N VAL A 58 2.64 5.55 -2.01
CA VAL A 58 1.45 5.42 -1.15
C VAL A 58 1.10 6.73 -0.46
N ALA A 59 -0.16 6.86 -0.09
CA ALA A 59 -0.63 7.91 0.81
C ALA A 59 -1.80 7.38 1.64
N HIS A 60 -1.86 7.82 2.91
CA HIS A 60 -2.83 7.34 3.89
C HIS A 60 -3.69 8.50 4.38
N CYS A 61 -5.00 8.32 4.43
CA CYS A 61 -5.93 9.30 5.00
C CYS A 61 -6.72 8.66 6.16
N PRO A 62 -6.19 8.73 7.39
CA PRO A 62 -6.86 8.17 8.57
C PRO A 62 -8.25 8.76 8.83
N LYS A 63 -8.47 10.03 8.45
CA LYS A 63 -9.77 10.71 8.60
C LYS A 63 -10.89 10.05 7.77
N GLU A 64 -10.55 9.51 6.60
CA GLU A 64 -11.49 8.82 5.71
C GLU A 64 -11.35 7.30 5.76
N ASP A 65 -10.43 6.79 6.60
CA ASP A 65 -10.08 5.37 6.67
C ASP A 65 -9.75 4.74 5.30
N VAL A 66 -9.04 5.51 4.45
CA VAL A 66 -8.65 5.10 3.10
C VAL A 66 -7.14 5.27 2.89
N SER A 67 -6.52 4.27 2.27
CA SER A 67 -5.17 4.33 1.74
C SER A 67 -5.15 4.12 0.23
N ILE A 68 -4.29 4.84 -0.48
CA ILE A 68 -4.05 4.65 -1.91
C ILE A 68 -2.62 4.13 -2.13
N LEU A 69 -2.47 3.17 -3.04
CA LEU A 69 -1.19 2.55 -3.39
C LEU A 69 -1.05 2.43 -4.91
N ASP A 70 0.00 3.04 -5.46
CA ASP A 70 0.46 2.87 -6.83
C ASP A 70 1.44 1.70 -6.93
N PHE A 71 1.00 0.59 -7.51
CA PHE A 71 1.79 -0.64 -7.66
C PHE A 71 2.65 -0.65 -8.94
N LYS A 72 2.68 0.46 -9.69
CA LYS A 72 3.35 0.56 -11.01
C LYS A 72 2.73 -0.41 -12.03
N ILE A 73 3.53 -0.92 -12.97
CA ILE A 73 3.06 -1.69 -14.13
C ILE A 73 3.45 -3.17 -13.99
N GLY A 74 2.56 -4.04 -14.44
CA GLY A 74 2.82 -5.47 -14.66
C GLY A 74 1.96 -6.39 -13.80
N SER A 75 1.54 -7.52 -14.38
CA SER A 75 0.77 -8.52 -13.65
C SER A 75 1.50 -9.13 -12.44
N PRO A 76 2.84 -9.29 -12.41
CA PRO A 76 3.52 -9.76 -11.19
C PRO A 76 3.40 -8.75 -10.04
N ALA A 77 3.48 -7.45 -10.33
CA ALA A 77 3.31 -6.40 -9.32
C ALA A 77 1.88 -6.37 -8.77
N ALA A 78 0.89 -6.53 -9.66
CA ALA A 78 -0.52 -6.63 -9.28
C ALA A 78 -0.81 -7.86 -8.42
N ALA A 79 -0.25 -9.03 -8.76
CA ALA A 79 -0.40 -10.23 -7.96
C ALA A 79 0.26 -10.07 -6.58
N LEU A 80 1.47 -9.53 -6.54
CA LEU A 80 2.20 -9.29 -5.30
C LEU A 80 1.46 -8.35 -4.36
N VAL A 81 0.97 -7.20 -4.87
CA VAL A 81 0.28 -6.22 -4.00
C VAL A 81 -1.00 -6.79 -3.41
N VAL A 82 -1.77 -7.56 -4.18
CA VAL A 82 -2.99 -8.21 -3.68
C VAL A 82 -2.66 -9.23 -2.59
N ASP A 83 -1.62 -10.03 -2.80
CA ASP A 83 -1.17 -11.04 -1.84
C ASP A 83 -0.74 -10.40 -0.52
N ILE A 84 0.19 -9.44 -0.54
CA ILE A 84 0.70 -8.81 0.68
C ILE A 84 -0.36 -7.96 1.39
N CYS A 85 -1.22 -7.25 0.65
CA CYS A 85 -2.30 -6.46 1.26
C CYS A 85 -3.39 -7.33 1.88
N SER A 86 -3.47 -8.63 1.54
CA SER A 86 -4.42 -9.55 2.20
C SER A 86 -4.08 -9.80 3.68
N PHE A 87 -2.87 -9.42 4.12
CA PHE A 87 -2.36 -9.53 5.49
C PHE A 87 -2.46 -8.24 6.31
N LEU A 88 -3.03 -7.17 5.75
CA LEU A 88 -3.37 -5.94 6.46
C LEU A 88 -4.58 -6.13 7.39
#